data_AF-A0A1Q6VA11-F1
#
_entry.id   AF-A0A1Q6VA11-F1
#
_cell.length_a   1.000
_cell.length_b   1.000
_cell.length_c   1.000
_cell.angle_alpha   90.00
_cell.angle_beta   90.00
_cell.angle_gamma   90.00
#
_symmetry.space_group_name_H-M   'P 1'
#
loop_
_entity.id
_entity.type
_entity.pdbx_description
1 polymer ?
#
loop_
_entity_poly.entity_id
_entity_poly.type
_entity_poly.pdbx_seq_one_letter_code
_entity_poly.pdbx_strand_id
1 'polypeptide(L)'
;MKTFEEKWTAWLDGQLSGRELAKFEASLPDKAAAEVEKADARKLRQLLKQELGARTLTNQEFFSHQVHEKIAQEDAEASQSSGRRSATTSTWWTIPRLLWAGTLSLAVFLVCTLFVVHEKTPTEESSYLTQILNARVDPVVSPNATVSMFEVKQDRVTVLWTEGLQSLPADYAAK
;
A
#
# COMPACT_ATOMS: atom_id res chain seq x y z
N MET A 1 -39.12 9.31 29.62
CA MET A 1 -38.46 10.19 30.60
C MET A 1 -37.72 9.29 31.57
N LYS A 2 -36.47 9.62 31.95
CA LYS A 2 -35.75 8.81 32.95
C LYS A 2 -36.43 8.87 34.32
N THR A 3 -36.48 7.76 35.02
CA THR A 3 -37.00 7.69 36.39
C THR A 3 -36.07 8.42 37.38
N PHE A 4 -36.51 8.62 38.62
CA PHE A 4 -35.64 9.16 39.67
C PHE A 4 -34.44 8.24 39.91
N GLU A 5 -34.66 6.93 40.03
CA GLU A 5 -33.62 5.92 40.27
C GLU A 5 -32.55 5.88 39.17
N GLU A 6 -32.98 5.99 37.92
CA GLU A 6 -32.05 6.06 36.78
C GLU A 6 -31.18 7.32 36.83
N LYS A 7 -31.76 8.47 37.21
CA LYS A 7 -31.01 9.73 37.38
C LYS A 7 -30.10 9.68 38.60
N TRP A 8 -30.55 9.08 39.68
CA TRP A 8 -29.76 8.86 40.90
C TRP A 8 -28.51 8.02 40.59
N THR A 9 -28.70 6.88 39.93
CA THR A 9 -27.58 6.00 39.51
C THR A 9 -26.64 6.73 38.56
N ALA A 10 -27.17 7.40 37.54
CA ALA A 10 -26.37 8.20 36.61
C ALA A 10 -25.61 9.34 37.31
N TRP A 11 -26.18 9.92 38.37
CA TRP A 11 -25.52 10.96 39.17
C TRP A 11 -24.40 10.39 40.05
N LEU A 12 -24.61 9.22 40.66
CA LEU A 12 -23.59 8.50 41.42
C LEU A 12 -22.39 8.14 40.53
N ASP A 13 -22.66 7.66 39.31
CA ASP A 13 -21.64 7.30 38.31
C ASP A 13 -21.05 8.50 37.54
N GLY A 14 -21.54 9.72 37.77
CA GLY A 14 -21.02 10.93 37.12
C GLY A 14 -21.39 11.06 35.64
N GLN A 15 -22.42 10.35 35.19
CA GLN A 15 -22.95 10.38 33.82
C GLN A 15 -23.97 11.52 33.59
N LEU A 16 -24.47 12.16 34.64
CA LEU A 16 -25.29 13.37 34.49
C LEU A 16 -24.41 14.58 34.20
N SER A 17 -24.75 15.33 33.13
CA SER A 17 -24.01 16.52 32.72
C SER A 17 -24.93 17.71 32.41
N GLY A 18 -24.34 18.92 32.47
CA GLY A 18 -24.99 20.16 32.05
C GLY A 18 -26.33 20.44 32.74
N ARG A 19 -27.38 20.64 31.93
CA ARG A 19 -28.71 21.04 32.42
C ARG A 19 -29.45 19.92 33.17
N GLU A 20 -29.14 18.66 32.87
CA GLU A 20 -29.79 17.53 33.55
C GLU A 20 -29.27 17.40 34.99
N LEU A 21 -27.97 17.58 35.18
CA LEU A 21 -27.33 17.62 36.49
C LEU A 21 -27.92 18.73 37.38
N ALA A 22 -27.96 19.97 36.88
CA ALA A 22 -28.48 21.10 37.64
C ALA A 22 -29.96 20.92 38.04
N LYS A 23 -30.78 20.36 37.14
CA LYS A 23 -32.19 20.05 37.45
C LYS A 23 -32.33 18.94 38.47
N PHE A 24 -31.46 17.92 38.42
CA PHE A 24 -31.48 16.82 39.37
C PHE A 24 -31.04 17.27 40.76
N GLU A 25 -29.93 18.01 40.85
CA GLU A 25 -29.44 18.55 42.13
C GLU A 25 -30.43 19.51 42.77
N ALA A 26 -31.15 20.30 41.97
CA ALA A 26 -32.22 21.17 42.47
C ALA A 26 -33.48 20.39 42.93
N SER A 27 -33.65 19.15 42.47
CA SER A 27 -34.76 18.28 42.90
C SER A 27 -34.44 17.47 44.16
N LEU A 28 -33.19 17.48 44.62
CA LEU A 28 -32.79 16.77 45.83
C LEU A 28 -33.28 17.53 47.07
N PRO A 29 -34.01 16.87 47.99
CA PRO A 29 -34.51 17.51 49.21
C PRO A 29 -33.39 17.89 50.19
N ASP A 30 -32.32 17.09 50.26
CA ASP A 30 -31.10 17.40 51.01
C ASP A 30 -29.86 17.02 50.18
N LYS A 31 -29.25 18.03 49.58
CA LYS A 31 -28.04 17.85 48.77
C LYS A 31 -26.84 17.41 49.62
N ALA A 32 -26.74 17.86 50.86
CA ALA A 32 -25.60 17.53 51.72
C ALA A 32 -25.66 16.05 52.12
N ALA A 33 -26.83 15.56 52.52
CA ALA A 33 -27.03 14.13 52.80
C ALA A 33 -26.78 13.26 51.55
N ALA A 34 -27.28 13.68 50.38
CA ALA A 34 -27.08 12.96 49.13
C ALA A 34 -25.59 12.86 48.72
N GLU A 35 -24.79 13.91 48.95
CA GLU A 35 -23.35 13.88 48.69
C GLU A 35 -22.59 12.97 49.66
N VAL A 36 -23.03 12.90 50.93
CA VAL A 36 -22.49 11.94 51.90
C VAL A 36 -22.79 10.52 51.47
N GLU A 37 -24.03 10.22 51.09
CA GLU A 37 -24.43 8.90 50.58
C GLU A 37 -23.64 8.53 49.31
N LYS A 38 -23.43 9.48 48.40
CA LYS A 38 -22.58 9.29 47.21
C LYS A 38 -21.13 8.98 47.58
N ALA A 39 -20.58 9.64 48.59
CA ALA A 39 -19.23 9.35 49.08
C ALA A 39 -19.16 7.94 49.68
N ASP A 40 -20.15 7.51 50.43
CA ASP A 40 -20.20 6.16 51.03
C ASP A 40 -20.42 5.07 49.97
N ALA A 41 -21.26 5.31 48.96
CA ALA A 41 -21.40 4.43 47.81
C ALA A 41 -20.08 4.25 47.05
N ARG A 42 -19.28 5.33 46.92
CA ARG A 42 -17.93 5.25 46.32
C ARG A 42 -16.96 4.45 47.18
N LYS A 43 -16.98 4.63 48.50
CA LYS A 43 -16.16 3.82 49.43
C LYS A 43 -16.54 2.34 49.33
N LEU A 44 -17.83 2.02 49.33
CA LEU A 44 -18.33 0.65 49.16
C LEU A 44 -17.86 0.05 47.82
N ARG A 45 -17.98 0.81 46.72
CA ARG A 45 -17.49 0.37 45.40
C ARG A 45 -15.98 0.09 45.43
N GLN A 46 -15.20 0.91 46.10
CA GLN A 46 -13.76 0.72 46.23
C GLN A 46 -13.44 -0.55 47.02
N LEU A 47 -14.10 -0.75 48.17
CA LEU A 47 -13.95 -1.96 48.98
C LEU A 47 -14.32 -3.21 48.18
N LEU A 48 -15.44 -3.19 47.47
CA LEU A 48 -15.86 -4.30 46.61
C LEU A 48 -14.82 -4.61 45.54
N LYS A 49 -14.24 -3.61 44.88
CA LYS A 49 -13.17 -3.82 43.89
C LYS A 49 -11.90 -4.43 44.50
N GLN A 50 -11.59 -4.08 45.75
CA GLN A 50 -10.42 -4.63 46.46
C GLN A 50 -10.65 -6.08 46.86
N GLU A 51 -11.79 -6.39 47.47
CA GLU A 51 -12.11 -7.71 48.02
C GLU A 51 -12.47 -8.74 46.94
N LEU A 52 -13.20 -8.34 45.90
CA LEU A 52 -13.63 -9.29 44.86
C LEU A 52 -12.48 -9.76 43.97
N GLY A 53 -11.37 -9.03 43.93
CA GLY A 53 -10.22 -9.30 43.08
C GLY A 53 -10.58 -9.24 41.59
N ALA A 54 -9.77 -8.55 40.78
CA ALA A 54 -9.91 -8.70 39.34
C ALA A 54 -9.48 -10.13 38.98
N ARG A 55 -10.45 -11.02 38.71
CA ARG A 55 -10.13 -12.37 38.23
C ARG A 55 -9.35 -12.24 36.93
N THR A 56 -8.13 -12.75 36.91
CA THR A 56 -7.32 -12.80 35.70
C THR A 56 -8.07 -13.63 34.66
N LEU A 57 -8.49 -12.99 33.58
CA LEU A 57 -9.17 -13.64 32.47
C LEU A 57 -8.15 -14.57 31.79
N THR A 58 -8.47 -15.86 31.68
CA THR A 58 -7.59 -16.86 31.04
C THR A 58 -7.31 -16.55 29.56
N ASN A 59 -8.19 -15.79 28.91
CA ASN A 59 -8.09 -15.41 27.49
C ASN A 59 -8.15 -13.89 27.31
N GLN A 60 -7.31 -13.15 28.03
CA GLN A 60 -7.30 -11.67 27.98
C GLN A 60 -7.20 -11.12 26.54
N GLU A 61 -6.39 -11.75 25.68
CA GLU A 61 -6.20 -11.35 24.28
C GLU A 61 -7.47 -11.46 23.43
N PHE A 62 -8.33 -12.43 23.71
CA PHE A 62 -9.59 -12.59 22.97
C PHE A 62 -10.60 -11.49 23.33
N PHE A 63 -10.70 -11.18 24.63
CA PHE A 63 -11.60 -10.14 25.11
C PHE A 63 -11.10 -8.74 24.75
N SER A 64 -9.80 -8.50 24.83
CA SER A 64 -9.22 -7.21 24.42
C SER A 64 -9.48 -6.97 22.93
N HIS A 65 -9.27 -7.97 22.07
CA HIS A 65 -9.52 -7.82 20.64
C HIS A 65 -10.98 -7.45 20.34
N GLN A 66 -11.95 -8.18 20.89
CA GLN A 66 -13.36 -7.87 20.64
C GLN A 66 -13.78 -6.51 21.20
N VAL A 67 -13.28 -6.14 22.38
CA VAL A 67 -13.56 -4.83 22.97
C VAL A 67 -12.96 -3.72 22.12
N HIS A 68 -11.72 -3.86 21.69
CA HIS A 68 -11.07 -2.89 20.80
C HIS A 68 -11.76 -2.79 19.45
N GLU A 69 -12.17 -3.92 18.87
CA GLU A 69 -12.92 -3.95 17.62
C GLU A 69 -14.27 -3.23 17.75
N LYS A 70 -15.00 -3.49 18.85
CA LYS A 70 -16.27 -2.83 19.11
C LYS A 70 -16.12 -1.33 19.37
N ILE A 71 -15.11 -0.92 20.14
CA ILE A 71 -14.81 0.51 20.36
C ILE A 71 -14.48 1.17 19.02
N ALA A 72 -13.66 0.54 18.19
CA ALA A 72 -13.31 1.06 16.86
C ALA A 72 -14.54 1.18 15.94
N GLN A 73 -15.49 0.23 16.02
CA GLN A 73 -16.77 0.31 15.32
C GLN A 73 -17.64 1.47 15.83
N GLU A 74 -17.81 1.60 17.14
CA GLU A 74 -18.58 2.70 17.75
C GLU A 74 -17.96 4.08 17.44
N ASP A 75 -16.63 4.19 17.48
CA ASP A 75 -15.90 5.42 17.11
C ASP A 75 -16.04 5.72 15.62
N ALA A 76 -16.03 4.71 14.76
CA ALA A 76 -16.25 4.87 13.33
C ALA A 76 -17.70 5.30 13.03
N GLU A 77 -18.70 4.73 13.71
CA GLU A 77 -20.11 5.11 13.60
C GLU A 77 -20.37 6.53 14.15
N ALA A 78 -19.74 6.88 15.27
CA ALA A 78 -19.76 8.24 15.82
C ALA A 78 -19.08 9.24 14.87
N SER A 79 -17.99 8.84 14.20
CA SER A 79 -17.30 9.64 13.18
C SER A 79 -18.11 9.76 11.89
N GLN A 80 -18.89 8.76 11.51
CA GLN A 80 -19.78 8.82 10.33
C GLN A 80 -21.02 9.68 10.58
N SER A 81 -21.59 9.62 11.80
CA SER A 81 -22.73 10.45 12.19
C SER A 81 -22.35 11.92 12.41
N SER A 82 -21.12 12.21 12.85
CA SER A 82 -20.55 13.56 12.91
C SER A 82 -19.99 14.05 11.56
N GLY A 83 -19.54 13.13 10.70
CA GLY A 83 -18.95 13.39 9.38
C GLY A 83 -19.94 13.90 8.32
N ARG A 84 -21.26 13.76 8.52
CA ARG A 84 -22.26 14.37 7.62
C ARG A 84 -22.30 15.91 7.72
N ARG A 85 -21.62 16.52 8.71
CA ARG A 85 -21.57 17.98 8.89
C ARG A 85 -20.17 18.61 8.81
N SER A 86 -19.10 17.84 8.60
CA SER A 86 -17.73 18.38 8.62
C SER A 86 -16.80 17.74 7.58
N ALA A 87 -17.25 17.64 6.34
CA ALA A 87 -16.41 17.25 5.21
C ALA A 87 -15.56 18.43 4.69
N THR A 88 -14.78 19.11 5.54
CA THR A 88 -13.85 20.17 5.08
C THR A 88 -12.59 20.39 5.92
N THR A 89 -12.32 19.65 7.00
CA THR A 89 -11.16 19.98 7.86
C THR A 89 -10.43 18.77 8.44
N SER A 90 -9.79 17.94 7.60
CA SER A 90 -8.73 17.02 8.08
C SER A 90 -7.87 16.43 6.94
N THR A 91 -7.57 17.21 5.91
CA THR A 91 -6.69 16.78 4.79
C THR A 91 -5.43 17.62 4.66
N TRP A 92 -5.17 18.51 5.61
CA TRP A 92 -4.05 19.45 5.53
C TRP A 92 -2.68 18.79 5.74
N TRP A 93 -2.58 17.69 6.50
CA TRP A 93 -1.27 17.14 6.87
C TRP A 93 -0.79 15.97 6.02
N THR A 94 -1.69 15.22 5.38
CA THR A 94 -1.35 13.99 4.63
C THR A 94 -1.14 14.22 3.14
N ILE A 95 -1.92 15.11 2.51
CA ILE A 95 -1.80 15.41 1.07
C ILE A 95 -0.44 16.06 0.71
N PRO A 96 0.08 17.07 1.43
CA PRO A 96 1.35 17.69 1.02
C PRO A 96 2.54 16.75 1.15
N ARG A 97 2.61 15.88 2.17
CA ARG A 97 3.71 14.90 2.28
C ARG A 97 3.68 13.86 1.17
N LEU A 98 2.48 13.44 0.74
CA LEU A 98 2.33 12.50 -0.38
C LEU A 98 2.76 13.15 -1.71
N LEU A 99 2.41 14.42 -1.92
CA LEU A 99 2.84 15.19 -3.10
C LEU A 99 4.36 15.42 -3.12
N TRP A 100 4.98 15.74 -1.97
CA TRP A 100 6.44 15.88 -1.88
C TRP A 100 7.17 14.56 -2.09
N ALA A 101 6.69 13.44 -1.53
CA ALA A 101 7.29 12.13 -1.76
C ALA A 101 7.15 11.68 -3.23
N GLY A 102 5.97 11.90 -3.83
CA GLY A 102 5.71 11.57 -5.23
C GLY A 102 6.55 12.39 -6.20
N THR A 103 6.67 13.70 -5.98
CA THR A 103 7.50 14.58 -6.81
C THR A 103 8.98 14.27 -6.68
N LEU A 104 9.48 13.94 -5.48
CA LEU A 104 10.88 13.55 -5.29
C LEU A 104 11.20 12.24 -6.03
N SER A 105 10.32 11.24 -5.94
CA SER A 105 10.49 9.97 -6.65
C SER A 105 10.44 10.17 -8.18
N LEU A 106 9.53 11.00 -8.68
CA LEU A 106 9.41 11.29 -10.10
C LEU A 106 10.64 12.05 -10.62
N ALA A 107 11.17 13.01 -9.85
CA ALA A 107 12.36 13.76 -10.21
C ALA A 107 13.60 12.86 -10.27
N VAL A 108 13.80 12.00 -9.27
CA VAL A 108 14.92 11.02 -9.29
C VAL A 108 14.79 10.07 -10.47
N PHE A 109 13.57 9.57 -10.76
CA PHE A 109 13.34 8.71 -11.91
C PHE A 109 13.62 9.44 -13.25
N LEU A 110 13.18 10.70 -13.39
CA LEU A 110 13.47 11.52 -14.58
C LEU A 110 14.96 11.78 -14.74
N VAL A 111 15.68 12.09 -13.66
CA VAL A 111 17.13 12.29 -13.71
C VAL A 111 17.83 10.98 -14.12
N CYS A 112 17.49 9.85 -13.50
CA CYS A 112 18.08 8.55 -13.86
C CYS A 112 17.76 8.15 -15.31
N THR A 113 16.52 8.34 -15.76
CA THR A 113 16.13 8.00 -17.15
C THR A 113 16.81 8.91 -18.15
N LEU A 114 16.88 10.22 -17.91
CA LEU A 114 17.61 11.13 -18.78
C LEU A 114 19.11 10.82 -18.79
N PHE A 115 19.73 10.49 -17.66
CA PHE A 115 21.14 10.11 -17.59
C PHE A 115 21.41 8.82 -18.38
N VAL A 116 20.59 7.79 -18.18
CA VAL A 116 20.70 6.49 -18.86
C VAL A 116 20.42 6.59 -20.37
N VAL A 117 19.56 7.51 -20.80
CA VAL A 117 19.30 7.77 -22.22
C VAL A 117 20.39 8.66 -22.84
N HIS A 118 20.93 9.62 -22.09
CA HIS A 118 21.99 10.50 -22.55
C HIS A 118 23.35 9.78 -22.66
N GLU A 119 23.59 8.75 -21.85
CA GLU A 119 24.72 7.82 -22.03
C GLU A 119 24.55 6.92 -23.26
N LYS A 120 23.33 6.78 -23.81
CA LYS A 120 23.01 5.91 -24.95
C LYS A 120 22.99 6.63 -26.31
N THR A 121 23.63 7.78 -26.44
CA THR A 121 24.00 8.36 -27.75
C THR A 121 25.40 8.98 -27.67
N PRO A 122 26.40 8.22 -28.15
CA PRO A 122 26.72 8.30 -29.56
C PRO A 122 26.50 6.96 -30.28
N THR A 123 26.00 7.08 -31.50
CA THR A 123 26.10 6.12 -32.59
C THR A 123 27.51 5.50 -32.68
N GLU A 124 27.72 4.40 -31.97
CA GLU A 124 28.57 3.33 -32.48
C GLU A 124 27.61 2.33 -33.13
N GLU A 125 27.54 2.40 -34.46
CA GLU A 125 27.01 1.31 -35.26
C GLU A 125 27.70 0.03 -34.81
N SER A 126 26.96 -0.85 -34.15
CA SER A 126 27.45 -2.12 -33.63
C SER A 126 28.21 -2.85 -34.74
N SER A 127 29.52 -2.96 -34.57
CA SER A 127 30.48 -3.60 -35.48
C SER A 127 30.30 -5.13 -35.63
N TYR A 128 29.10 -5.63 -35.33
CA TYR A 128 28.71 -7.05 -35.31
C TYR A 128 27.35 -7.31 -35.96
N LEU A 129 26.75 -6.34 -36.64
CA LEU A 129 25.50 -6.58 -37.37
C LEU A 129 25.82 -7.24 -38.73
N THR A 130 26.14 -8.53 -38.67
CA THR A 130 26.29 -9.38 -39.85
C THR A 130 24.91 -9.60 -40.46
N GLN A 131 24.61 -8.88 -41.53
CA GLN A 131 23.38 -9.08 -42.30
C GLN A 131 23.50 -10.40 -43.07
N ILE A 132 22.95 -11.48 -42.50
CA ILE A 132 22.93 -12.79 -43.17
C ILE A 132 21.81 -12.79 -44.21
N LEU A 133 22.16 -12.49 -45.45
CA LEU A 133 21.25 -12.69 -46.59
C LEU A 133 21.33 -14.16 -47.00
N ASN A 134 20.27 -14.91 -46.74
CA ASN A 134 20.19 -16.34 -47.04
C ASN A 134 19.49 -16.52 -48.40
N ALA A 135 20.26 -16.74 -49.47
CA ALA A 135 19.72 -17.02 -50.79
C ALA A 135 19.76 -18.54 -51.03
N ARG A 136 18.60 -19.18 -51.15
CA ARG A 136 18.53 -20.59 -51.55
C ARG A 136 18.85 -20.69 -53.05
N VAL A 137 19.82 -21.52 -53.38
CA VAL A 137 20.15 -21.90 -54.76
C VAL A 137 19.05 -22.86 -55.28
N ASP A 138 18.74 -22.78 -56.56
CA ASP A 138 17.69 -23.54 -57.25
C ASP A 138 17.72 -25.05 -56.87
N PRO A 139 16.63 -25.60 -56.30
CA PRO A 139 16.61 -26.94 -55.70
C PRO A 139 16.82 -28.08 -56.70
N VAL A 140 16.79 -27.83 -58.01
CA VAL A 140 17.01 -28.87 -59.03
C VAL A 140 18.48 -29.25 -59.17
N VAL A 141 19.42 -28.35 -58.86
CA VAL A 141 20.87 -28.57 -59.08
C VAL A 141 21.58 -29.03 -57.80
N SER A 142 21.14 -28.58 -56.62
CA SER A 142 21.79 -28.95 -55.34
C SER A 142 20.82 -28.83 -54.16
N PRO A 143 20.14 -29.91 -53.74
CA PRO A 143 19.05 -29.83 -52.76
C PRO A 143 19.48 -29.47 -51.32
N ASN A 144 20.78 -29.53 -51.02
CA ASN A 144 21.33 -29.24 -49.67
C ASN A 144 22.33 -28.07 -49.66
N ALA A 145 22.45 -27.30 -50.74
CA ALA A 145 23.41 -26.21 -50.80
C ALA A 145 22.85 -24.91 -50.21
N THR A 146 23.57 -24.31 -49.27
CA THR A 146 23.28 -23.01 -48.69
C THR A 146 24.47 -22.09 -48.90
N VAL A 147 24.23 -20.90 -49.44
CA VAL A 147 25.25 -19.87 -49.60
C VAL A 147 24.93 -18.70 -48.68
N SER A 148 25.84 -18.43 -47.75
CA SER A 148 25.76 -17.29 -46.83
C SER A 148 26.79 -16.25 -47.24
N MET A 149 26.34 -15.02 -47.47
CA MET A 149 27.21 -13.90 -47.80
C MET A 149 27.43 -13.04 -46.56
N PHE A 150 28.70 -12.79 -46.25
CA PHE A 150 29.13 -11.88 -45.20
C PHE A 150 29.82 -10.69 -45.85
N GLU A 151 29.21 -9.52 -45.74
CA GLU A 151 29.79 -8.28 -46.27
C GLU A 151 30.25 -7.41 -45.09
N VAL A 152 31.54 -7.07 -45.08
CA VAL A 152 32.10 -6.13 -44.11
C VAL A 152 32.28 -4.79 -44.81
N LYS A 153 31.37 -3.85 -44.54
CA LYS A 153 31.27 -2.56 -45.26
C LYS A 153 32.49 -1.66 -45.10
N GLN A 154 33.26 -1.80 -44.02
CA GLN A 154 34.43 -0.95 -43.76
C GLN A 154 35.64 -1.29 -44.64
N ASP A 155 35.84 -2.56 -45.00
CA ASP A 155 37.04 -3.00 -45.74
C ASP A 155 36.77 -3.42 -47.20
N ARG A 156 35.52 -3.30 -47.69
CA ARG A 156 35.09 -3.77 -49.04
C ARG A 156 35.42 -5.24 -49.30
N VAL A 157 35.44 -6.06 -48.26
CA VAL A 157 35.66 -7.51 -48.38
C VAL A 157 34.30 -8.22 -48.25
N THR A 158 33.98 -9.01 -49.27
CA THR A 158 32.81 -9.88 -49.29
C THR A 158 33.28 -11.33 -49.17
N VAL A 159 32.91 -11.99 -48.08
CA VAL A 159 33.19 -13.40 -47.85
C VAL A 159 31.94 -14.21 -48.16
N LEU A 160 32.06 -15.14 -49.11
CA LEU A 160 31.00 -16.08 -49.46
C LEU A 160 31.29 -17.42 -48.80
N TRP A 161 30.40 -17.85 -47.90
CA TRP A 161 30.47 -19.15 -47.26
C TRP A 161 29.44 -20.08 -47.91
N THR A 162 29.93 -21.09 -48.62
CA THR A 162 29.09 -22.06 -49.31
C THR A 162 29.17 -23.41 -48.62
N GLU A 163 28.04 -23.94 -48.17
CA GLU A 163 27.96 -25.23 -47.49
C GLU A 163 27.01 -26.16 -48.26
N GLY A 164 27.40 -27.42 -48.44
CA GLY A 164 26.57 -28.42 -49.14
C GLY A 164 26.56 -28.33 -50.67
N LEU A 165 27.44 -27.55 -51.30
CA LEU A 165 27.70 -27.66 -52.74
C LEU A 165 28.39 -28.99 -53.03
N GLN A 166 27.91 -29.75 -54.03
CA GLN A 166 28.64 -30.92 -54.52
C GLN A 166 29.96 -30.46 -55.14
N SER A 167 31.05 -31.15 -54.81
CA SER A 167 32.36 -30.87 -55.40
C SER A 167 32.31 -31.04 -56.91
N LEU A 168 32.54 -29.97 -57.65
CA LEU A 168 32.77 -30.07 -59.09
C LEU A 168 34.07 -30.89 -59.32
N PRO A 169 34.08 -31.89 -60.22
CA PRO A 169 35.29 -32.61 -60.58
C PRO A 169 36.36 -31.61 -61.06
N ALA A 170 37.63 -31.86 -60.71
CA ALA A 170 38.74 -30.95 -61.03
C ALA A 170 38.90 -30.66 -62.54
N ASP A 171 38.32 -31.50 -63.39
CA ASP A 171 38.39 -31.38 -64.85
C ASP A 171 37.34 -30.43 -65.47
N TYR A 172 36.45 -29.83 -64.68
CA TYR A 172 35.39 -28.96 -65.21
C TYR A 172 35.94 -27.64 -65.81
N ALA A 173 37.15 -27.22 -65.42
CA ALA A 173 37.78 -25.99 -65.91
C ALA A 173 38.73 -26.22 -67.11
N ALA A 174 38.82 -27.45 -67.64
CA ALA A 174 39.78 -27.82 -68.70
C ALA A 174 39.15 -27.95 -70.10
N LYS A 175 38.03 -27.27 -70.40
CA LYS A 175 37.49 -27.21 -71.75
C LYS A 175 36.99 -25.83 -72.15
#